data_AF-A0A8J6NUN2-F1
#
_entry.id   AF-A0A8J6NUN2-F1
#
_cell.length_a   1.000
_cell.length_b   1.000
_cell.length_c   1.000
_cell.angle_alpha   90.00
_cell.angle_beta   90.00
_cell.angle_gamma   90.00
#
_symmetry.space_group_name_H-M   'P 1'
#
loop_
_entity.id
_entity.type
_entity.pdbx_description
1 polymer ?
#
loop_
_entity_poly.entity_id
_entity_poly.type
_entity_poly.pdbx_seq_one_letter_code
_entity_poly.pdbx_strand_id
1 'polypeptide(L)'
;MTLNEIIQDIHGLDAQLTQLERHYGLLSADFYHLYKAGELEQSRDFIQWVGYYEAKLAREASYREMMYDYLRKLRQRAGLGALHLSPEKPTAPVT
;
A
#
# COMPACT_ATOMS: atom_id res chain seq x y z
N MET A 1 -10.31 1.13 -10.27
CA MET A 1 -10.10 1.81 -8.97
C MET A 1 -9.57 3.20 -9.22
N THR A 2 -9.98 4.15 -8.40
CA THR A 2 -9.41 5.50 -8.35
C THR A 2 -8.12 5.53 -7.53
N LEU A 3 -7.35 6.60 -7.63
CA LEU A 3 -6.11 6.76 -6.85
C LEU A 3 -6.41 6.77 -5.34
N ASN A 4 -7.48 7.45 -4.92
CA ASN A 4 -7.88 7.50 -3.52
C ASN A 4 -8.32 6.12 -3.01
N GLU A 5 -9.08 5.34 -3.78
CA GLU A 5 -9.43 3.96 -3.41
C GLU A 5 -8.18 3.09 -3.18
N ILE A 6 -7.16 3.20 -4.03
CA ILE A 6 -5.90 2.46 -3.84
C ILE A 6 -5.17 2.91 -2.58
N ILE A 7 -5.14 4.22 -2.29
CA ILE A 7 -4.52 4.75 -1.06
C ILE A 7 -5.25 4.21 0.18
N GLN A 8 -6.59 4.21 0.18
CA GLN A 8 -7.38 3.64 1.28
C GLN A 8 -7.14 2.14 1.44
N ASP A 9 -7.08 1.38 0.34
CA ASP A 9 -6.75 -0.05 0.36
C ASP A 9 -5.36 -0.29 0.98
N ILE A 10 -4.33 0.48 0.59
CA ILE A 10 -2.97 0.36 1.13
C ILE A 10 -2.99 0.62 2.65
N HIS A 11 -3.65 1.68 3.11
CA HIS A 11 -3.76 1.99 4.54
C HIS A 11 -4.54 0.92 5.31
N GLY A 12 -5.59 0.35 4.71
CA GLY A 12 -6.33 -0.76 5.30
C GLY A 12 -5.46 -2.00 5.47
N LEU A 13 -4.67 -2.35 4.45
CA LEU A 13 -3.73 -3.49 4.50
C LEU A 13 -2.60 -3.25 5.51
N ASP A 14 -2.05 -2.05 5.58
CA ASP A 14 -1.05 -1.66 6.58
C ASP A 14 -1.57 -1.84 8.01
N ALA A 15 -2.83 -1.48 8.26
CA ALA A 15 -3.44 -1.66 9.58
C ALA A 15 -3.53 -3.15 9.96
N GLN A 16 -3.88 -4.02 9.01
CA GLN A 16 -3.93 -5.47 9.25
C GLN A 16 -2.53 -6.05 9.48
N LEU A 17 -1.55 -5.67 8.66
CA LEU A 17 -0.16 -6.11 8.81
C LEU A 17 0.40 -5.67 10.17
N THR A 18 0.16 -4.42 10.57
CA THR A 18 0.60 -3.87 11.87
C THR A 18 0.08 -4.70 13.05
N GLN A 19 -1.12 -5.26 12.97
CA GLN A 19 -1.67 -6.10 14.03
C GLN A 19 -0.84 -7.38 14.21
N LEU A 20 -0.46 -8.02 13.10
CA LEU A 20 0.34 -9.24 13.10
C LEU A 20 1.79 -8.95 13.51
N GLU A 21 2.38 -7.86 13.01
CA GLU A 21 3.71 -7.42 13.41
C GLU A 21 3.81 -7.18 14.92
N ARG A 22 2.80 -6.55 15.51
CA ARG A 22 2.73 -6.36 16.98
C ARG A 22 2.54 -7.67 17.72
N HIS A 23 1.75 -8.59 17.18
CA HIS A 23 1.48 -9.88 17.83
C HIS A 23 2.76 -10.72 17.96
N TYR A 24 3.60 -10.70 16.94
CA TYR A 24 4.80 -11.52 16.86
C TYR A 24 6.13 -10.78 17.11
N GLY A 25 6.10 -9.45 17.18
CA GLY A 25 7.28 -8.62 17.45
C GLY A 25 8.27 -8.54 16.27
N LEU A 26 7.81 -8.77 15.04
CA LEU A 26 8.62 -8.74 13.82
C LEU A 26 7.98 -7.83 12.78
N LEU A 27 8.79 -7.15 11.97
CA LEU A 27 8.27 -6.36 10.86
C LEU A 27 7.93 -7.26 9.67
N SER A 28 7.02 -6.81 8.82
CA SER A 28 6.61 -7.55 7.61
C SER A 28 7.79 -7.82 6.66
N ALA A 29 8.82 -6.98 6.67
CA ALA A 29 10.04 -7.24 5.90
C ALA A 29 10.74 -8.53 6.35
N ASP A 30 10.83 -8.75 7.67
CA ASP A 30 11.46 -9.95 8.25
C ASP A 30 10.58 -11.19 8.02
N PHE A 31 9.26 -11.05 8.21
CA PHE A 31 8.32 -12.11 7.84
C PHE A 31 8.44 -12.52 6.38
N TYR A 32 8.56 -11.55 5.47
CA TYR A 32 8.68 -11.86 4.05
C TYR A 32 9.97 -12.60 3.75
N HIS A 33 11.07 -12.24 4.40
CA HIS A 33 12.33 -12.94 4.24
C HIS A 33 12.20 -14.42 4.65
N LEU A 34 11.64 -14.68 5.84
CA LEU A 34 11.41 -16.04 6.35
C LEU A 34 10.43 -16.83 5.47
N TYR A 35 9.36 -16.20 5.00
CA TYR A 35 8.40 -16.80 4.05
C TYR A 35 9.09 -17.24 2.76
N LYS A 36 9.91 -16.36 2.17
CA LYS A 36 10.63 -16.66 0.92
C LYS A 36 11.71 -17.73 1.09
N ALA A 37 12.27 -17.87 2.30
CA ALA A 37 13.20 -18.94 2.65
C ALA A 37 12.52 -20.27 2.96
N GLY A 38 11.19 -20.30 3.12
CA GLY A 38 10.44 -21.50 3.52
C GLY A 38 10.59 -21.83 5.01
N GLU A 39 10.92 -20.84 5.83
CA GLU A 39 11.22 -20.99 7.27
C GLU A 39 10.01 -20.68 8.17
N LEU A 40 8.88 -20.25 7.59
CA LEU A 40 7.64 -20.04 8.34
C LEU A 40 6.77 -21.30 8.38
N GLU A 41 6.15 -21.54 9.53
CA GLU A 41 5.11 -22.55 9.68
C GLU A 41 3.82 -22.15 8.93
N GLN A 42 2.97 -23.14 8.63
CA GLN A 42 1.67 -22.90 7.98
C GLN A 42 0.57 -22.61 9.01
N SER A 43 0.79 -21.60 9.86
CA SER A 43 -0.24 -21.14 10.79
C SER A 43 -1.28 -20.29 10.05
N ARG A 44 -2.50 -20.20 10.62
CA ARG A 44 -3.55 -19.34 10.07
C ARG A 44 -3.10 -17.88 9.95
N ASP A 45 -2.38 -17.40 10.94
CA ASP A 45 -1.91 -16.02 11.01
C ASP A 45 -0.86 -15.75 9.93
N PHE A 46 0.04 -16.70 9.64
CA PHE A 46 1.01 -16.53 8.55
C PHE A 46 0.36 -16.61 7.17
N ILE A 47 -0.62 -17.50 6.97
CA ILE A 47 -1.39 -17.54 5.72
C ILE A 47 -2.10 -16.20 5.50
N GLN A 48 -2.70 -15.64 6.55
CA GLN A 48 -3.36 -14.34 6.51
C GLN A 48 -2.36 -13.19 6.27
N TRP A 49 -1.21 -13.22 6.94
CA TRP A 49 -0.12 -12.25 6.75
C TRP A 49 0.36 -12.23 5.29
N VAL A 50 0.65 -13.39 4.70
CA VAL A 50 1.08 -13.50 3.28
C VAL A 50 0.03 -12.88 2.36
N GLY A 51 -1.25 -13.21 2.58
CA GLY A 51 -2.35 -12.65 1.80
C GLY A 51 -2.41 -11.12 1.86
N TYR A 52 -2.31 -10.54 3.06
CA TYR A 52 -2.28 -9.08 3.21
C TYR A 52 -1.04 -8.43 2.59
N TYR A 53 0.13 -9.04 2.78
CA TYR A 53 1.38 -8.49 2.31
C TYR A 53 1.47 -8.50 0.77
N GLU A 54 1.10 -9.62 0.13
CA GLU A 54 1.06 -9.70 -1.33
C GLU A 54 0.00 -8.78 -1.93
N ALA A 55 -1.17 -8.67 -1.29
CA ALA A 55 -2.20 -7.71 -1.70
C ALA A 55 -1.67 -6.27 -1.61
N LYS A 56 -0.94 -5.92 -0.54
CA LYS A 56 -0.33 -4.60 -0.38
C LYS A 56 0.66 -4.32 -1.49
N LEU A 57 1.57 -5.26 -1.77
CA LEU A 57 2.55 -5.12 -2.86
C LEU A 57 1.89 -4.88 -4.23
N ALA A 58 0.79 -5.58 -4.51
CA ALA A 58 0.02 -5.38 -5.73
C ALA A 58 -0.63 -3.98 -5.78
N ARG A 59 -1.23 -3.52 -4.67
CA ARG A 59 -1.82 -2.17 -4.59
C ARG A 59 -0.79 -1.06 -4.73
N GLU A 60 0.37 -1.21 -4.09
CA GLU A 60 1.48 -0.26 -4.24
C GLU A 60 2.02 -0.23 -5.68
N ALA A 61 2.05 -1.36 -6.39
CA ALA A 61 2.43 -1.39 -7.80
C ALA A 61 1.44 -0.59 -8.65
N SER A 62 0.13 -0.84 -8.51
CA SER A 62 -0.91 -0.06 -9.20
C SER A 62 -0.86 1.43 -8.84
N TYR A 63 -0.62 1.76 -7.57
CA TYR A 63 -0.42 3.14 -7.13
C TYR A 63 0.75 3.81 -7.87
N ARG A 64 1.91 3.15 -7.94
CA ARG A 64 3.10 3.68 -8.63
C ARG A 64 2.83 3.96 -10.10
N GLU A 65 2.13 3.05 -10.78
CA GLU A 65 1.74 3.22 -12.19
C GLU A 65 0.82 4.44 -12.39
N MET A 66 -0.25 4.54 -11.59
CA MET A 66 -1.19 5.67 -11.68
C MET A 66 -0.54 7.00 -11.30
N MET A 67 0.33 6.98 -10.29
CA MET A 67 1.02 8.17 -9.80
C MET A 67 2.03 8.69 -10.83
N TYR A 68 2.69 7.80 -11.59
CA TYR A 68 3.58 8.21 -12.67
C TYR A 68 2.86 9.10 -13.70
N ASP A 69 1.69 8.67 -14.16
CA ASP A 69 0.88 9.43 -15.12
C ASP A 69 0.34 10.73 -14.52
N TYR A 70 -0.11 10.69 -13.27
CA TYR A 70 -0.56 11.88 -12.55
C TYR A 70 0.55 12.93 -12.45
N LEU A 71 1.73 12.54 -11.95
CA LEU A 71 2.86 13.45 -11.78
C LEU A 71 3.40 13.95 -13.12
N ARG A 72 3.37 13.12 -14.17
CA ARG A 72 3.73 13.55 -15.53
C ARG A 72 2.82 14.68 -16.00
N LYS A 73 1.50 14.54 -15.86
CA LYS A 73 0.52 15.57 -16.22
C LYS A 73 0.69 16.83 -15.36
N LEU A 74 0.97 16.66 -14.07
CA LEU A 74 1.19 17.78 -13.15
C LEU A 74 2.42 18.61 -13.57
N ARG A 75 3.54 17.95 -13.89
CA ARG A 75 4.76 18.60 -14.39
C ARG A 75 4.51 19.31 -15.73
N GLN A 76 3.78 18.68 -16.65
CA GLN A 76 3.43 19.30 -17.93
C GLN A 76 2.62 20.59 -17.75
N ARG A 77 1.69 20.62 -16.78
CA ARG A 77 0.90 21.82 -16.46
C ARG A 77 1.72 22.91 -15.78
N ALA A 78 2.66 22.54 -14.92
CA ALA A 78 3.53 23.50 -14.23
C ALA A 78 4.60 24.09 -15.16
N GLY A 79 5.00 23.37 -16.22
CA GLY A 79 6.10 23.77 -17.09
C GLY A 79 7.42 23.84 -16.33
N LEU A 80 8.02 25.03 -16.27
CA LEU A 80 9.23 25.32 -15.47
C LEU A 80 8.91 25.86 -14.06
N GLY A 81 7.62 26.06 -13.75
CA GLY A 81 7.17 26.55 -12.45
C GLY A 81 7.10 25.47 -11.37
N ALA A 82 6.82 25.87 -10.14
CA ALA A 82 6.62 24.95 -9.02
C ALA A 82 5.36 24.08 -9.21
N LEU A 83 5.41 22.84 -8.75
CA LEU A 83 4.24 21.96 -8.74
C LEU A 83 3.22 22.46 -7.73
N HIS A 84 2.01 22.77 -8.20
CA HIS A 84 0.91 23.16 -7.32
C HIS A 84 0.09 21.93 -6.94
N LEU A 85 0.20 21.51 -5.69
CA LEU A 85 -0.61 20.44 -5.12
C LEU A 85 -1.82 21.07 -4.44
N SER A 86 -3.02 20.76 -4.94
CA SER A 86 -4.26 21.17 -4.29
C SER A 86 -4.72 20.04 -3.36
N PRO A 87 -5.20 20.35 -2.14
CA PRO A 87 -5.77 19.36 -1.27
C PRO A 87 -6.92 18.64 -2.00
N GLU A 88 -6.88 17.31 -2.00
CA GLU A 88 -8.02 16.53 -2.48
C GLU A 88 -9.18 16.75 -1.51
N LYS A 89 -10.37 17.12 -2.02
CA LYS A 89 -11.55 17.23 -1.16
C LYS A 89 -11.81 15.84 -0.58
N PRO A 90 -11.97 15.68 0.75
CA PRO A 90 -12.29 14.38 1.32
C PRO A 90 -13.59 13.90 0.69
N THR A 91 -13.51 12.82 -0.09
CA THR A 91 -14.69 12.09 -0.53
C THR A 91 -15.30 11.48 0.72
N ALA A 92 -16.49 11.94 1.09
CA ALA A 92 -17.23 11.42 2.24
C ALA A 92 -17.32 9.88 2.15
N PRO A 93 -17.19 9.17 3.28
CA PRO A 93 -17.33 7.72 3.29
C PRO A 93 -18.72 7.36 2.75
N VAL A 94 -18.75 6.44 1.79
CA VAL A 94 -20.00 5.89 1.26
C VAL A 94 -20.65 5.11 2.41
N THR A 95 -21.77 5.63 2.92
CA THR A 95 -22.62 5.03 3.95
C THR A 95 -23.17 3.67 3.55
#